data_AF-A0A954L4G1-F1
#
_entry.id   AF-A0A954L4G1-F1
#
_cell.length_a   1.000
_cell.length_b   1.000
_cell.length_c   1.000
_cell.angle_alpha   90.00
_cell.angle_beta   90.00
_cell.angle_gamma   90.00
#
_symmetry.space_group_name_H-M   'P 1'
#
loop_
_entity.id
_entity.type
_entity.pdbx_description
1 polymer ?
#
loop_
_entity_poly.entity_id
_entity_poly.type
_entity_poly.pdbx_seq_one_letter_code
_entity_poly.pdbx_strand_id
1 'polypeptide(L)'
;MLESTRRQFLSHASAGLPFMAVASLLQRDGLLAADATQADGKSPGLHHPACARQVIHIFLGGGLSHVDSFDYKPALAKYHGKEIPAEFGEIDVFFGKQGLLHQSHYPFQ
;
A
#
# COMPACT_ATOMS: atom_id res chain seq x y z
N MET A 1 21.33 37.42 37.34
CA MET A 1 21.40 36.01 36.88
C MET A 1 21.03 35.17 38.10
N LEU A 2 19.89 34.47 38.12
CA LEU A 2 19.53 33.67 39.29
C LEU A 2 20.42 32.41 39.34
N GLU A 3 21.26 32.32 40.38
CA GLU A 3 22.05 31.13 40.71
C GLU A 3 21.11 29.99 41.14
N SER A 4 20.96 28.96 40.30
CA SER A 4 20.16 27.77 40.60
C SER A 4 20.98 26.77 41.42
N THR A 5 20.59 26.50 42.67
CA THR A 5 21.24 25.48 43.50
C THR A 5 20.83 24.05 43.07
N ARG A 6 21.72 23.06 43.27
CA ARG A 6 21.41 21.63 42.99
C ARG A 6 20.11 21.16 43.65
N ARG A 7 19.81 21.66 44.85
CA ARG A 7 18.57 21.38 45.58
C ARG A 7 17.34 21.90 44.84
N GLN A 8 17.40 23.14 44.32
CA GLN A 8 16.31 23.69 43.52
C GLN A 8 16.13 22.89 42.24
N PHE A 9 17.20 22.52 41.53
CA PHE A 9 17.11 21.69 40.34
C PHE A 9 16.41 20.35 40.61
N LEU A 10 16.84 19.62 41.64
CA LEU A 10 16.23 18.33 42.01
C LEU A 10 14.77 18.48 42.48
N SER A 11 14.46 19.56 43.21
CA SER A 11 13.08 19.87 43.62
C SER A 11 12.16 20.08 42.42
N HIS A 12 12.60 20.82 41.39
CA HIS A 12 11.80 21.05 40.18
C HIS A 12 11.68 19.77 39.34
N ALA A 13 12.78 19.02 39.17
CA ALA A 13 12.77 17.76 38.41
C ALA A 13 11.86 16.70 39.05
N SER A 14 11.83 16.62 40.39
CA SER A 14 10.97 15.69 41.13
C SER A 14 9.47 15.96 40.96
N ALA A 15 9.08 17.22 40.68
CA ALA A 15 7.69 17.58 40.41
C ALA A 15 7.29 17.33 38.94
N GLY A 16 8.23 17.48 38.00
CA GLY A 16 7.95 17.38 36.56
C GLY A 16 7.77 15.95 36.05
N LEU A 17 8.61 15.00 36.49
CA LEU A 17 8.56 13.62 35.98
C LEU A 17 7.25 12.87 36.33
N PRO A 18 6.73 12.92 37.56
CA PRO A 18 5.44 12.31 37.90
C PRO A 18 4.28 12.95 37.14
N PHE A 19 4.35 14.26 36.88
CA PHE A 19 3.31 14.97 36.15
C PHE A 19 3.19 14.48 34.70
N MET A 20 4.30 14.14 34.03
CA MET A 20 4.26 13.53 32.70
C MET A 20 3.57 12.15 32.69
N ALA A 21 3.81 11.34 33.71
CA ALA A 21 3.13 10.05 33.86
C ALA A 21 1.62 10.22 34.08
N VAL A 22 1.22 11.17 34.93
CA VAL A 22 -0.19 11.51 35.16
C VAL A 22 -0.84 12.07 33.88
N ALA A 23 -0.18 12.97 33.17
CA ALA A 23 -0.67 13.51 31.90
C ALA A 23 -0.88 12.40 30.85
N SER A 24 0.02 11.43 30.77
CA SER A 24 -0.12 10.28 29.86
C SER A 24 -1.33 9.41 30.20
N LEU A 25 -1.58 9.16 31.49
CA LEU A 25 -2.76 8.40 31.94
C LEU A 25 -4.06 9.18 31.66
N LEU A 26 -4.10 10.47 31.97
CA LEU A 26 -5.26 11.32 31.69
C LEU A 26 -5.55 11.44 30.18
N GLN A 27 -4.51 11.46 29.34
CA GLN A 27 -4.65 11.44 27.88
C GLN A 27 -5.27 10.12 27.41
N ARG A 28 -4.79 8.99 27.93
CA ARG A 28 -5.34 7.66 27.61
C ARG A 28 -6.80 7.52 28.03
N ASP A 29 -7.14 8.08 29.18
CA ASP A 29 -8.49 7.99 29.75
C ASP A 29 -9.42 9.12 29.23
N GLY A 30 -8.94 9.98 28.32
CA GLY A 30 -9.73 11.03 27.66
C GLY A 30 -10.13 12.20 28.58
N LEU A 31 -9.42 12.38 29.69
CA LEU A 31 -9.73 13.36 30.73
C LEU A 31 -8.92 14.66 30.62
N LEU A 32 -7.96 14.74 29.69
CA LEU A 32 -7.33 16.01 29.34
C LEU A 32 -8.32 16.85 28.52
N ALA A 33 -8.32 18.17 28.76
CA ALA A 33 -9.05 19.10 27.90
C ALA A 33 -8.63 18.81 26.44
N ALA A 34 -9.60 18.50 25.59
CA ALA A 34 -9.33 18.24 24.18
C ALA A 34 -8.61 19.47 23.62
N ASP A 35 -7.44 19.26 23.02
CA ASP A 35 -6.88 20.27 22.13
C ASP A 35 -7.97 20.58 21.09
N ALA A 36 -8.14 21.86 20.77
CA ALA A 36 -8.93 22.33 19.63
C ALA A 36 -8.32 21.88 18.28
N THR A 37 -7.64 20.74 18.26
CA THR A 37 -7.35 19.90 17.11
C THR A 37 -8.23 18.66 17.17
N GLN A 38 -9.52 18.82 17.52
CA GLN A 38 -10.49 18.23 16.60
C GLN A 38 -10.12 18.79 15.24
N ALA A 39 -9.42 18.00 14.45
CA ALA A 39 -9.42 18.20 13.02
C ALA A 39 -10.89 18.20 12.62
N ASP A 40 -11.46 19.41 12.49
CA ASP A 40 -12.75 19.64 11.89
C ASP A 40 -12.79 18.81 10.61
N GLY A 41 -13.73 17.87 10.55
CA GLY A 41 -13.70 16.75 9.63
C GLY A 41 -13.72 17.17 8.17
N LYS A 42 -12.54 17.23 7.54
CA LYS A 42 -12.40 17.33 6.07
C LYS A 42 -11.16 16.63 5.51
N SER A 43 -10.61 15.61 6.16
CA SER A 43 -10.33 14.43 5.33
C SER A 43 -11.70 13.79 5.13
N PRO A 44 -12.22 13.62 3.89
CA PRO A 44 -13.33 12.70 3.72
C PRO A 44 -12.83 11.40 4.34
N GLY A 45 -13.40 11.03 5.48
CA GLY A 45 -13.12 9.76 6.10
C GLY A 45 -13.30 8.69 5.04
N LEU A 46 -12.60 7.57 5.18
CA LEU A 46 -12.78 6.48 4.24
C LEU A 46 -14.28 6.18 4.14
N HIS A 47 -14.83 6.12 2.93
CA HIS A 47 -16.23 5.78 2.69
C HIS A 47 -16.62 4.45 3.37
N HIS A 48 -15.61 3.59 3.60
CA HIS A 48 -15.71 2.35 4.35
C HIS A 48 -14.63 2.25 5.42
N PRO A 49 -14.89 1.58 6.56
CA PRO A 49 -13.86 1.32 7.55
C PRO A 49 -12.71 0.53 6.93
N ALA A 50 -11.47 0.84 7.33
CA ALA A 50 -10.30 0.10 6.87
C ALA A 50 -10.38 -1.36 7.34
N CYS A 51 -10.55 -2.29 6.40
CA CYS A 51 -10.72 -3.72 6.68
C CYS A 51 -9.51 -4.59 6.26
N ALA A 52 -8.64 -4.08 5.38
CA ALA A 52 -7.48 -4.83 4.91
C ALA A 52 -6.33 -4.77 5.93
N ARG A 53 -5.84 -5.94 6.37
CA ARG A 53 -4.68 -6.05 7.27
C ARG A 53 -3.35 -6.14 6.51
N GLN A 54 -3.37 -6.66 5.28
CA GLN A 54 -2.21 -6.87 4.42
C GLN A 54 -2.65 -6.69 2.95
N VAL A 55 -1.75 -6.16 2.11
CA VAL A 55 -2.01 -5.92 0.68
C VAL A 55 -0.87 -6.53 -0.12
N ILE A 56 -1.20 -7.32 -1.15
CA ILE A 56 -0.25 -7.78 -2.16
C ILE A 56 -0.52 -6.96 -3.42
N HIS A 57 0.47 -6.18 -3.87
CA HIS A 57 0.40 -5.42 -5.10
C HIS A 57 1.21 -6.12 -6.19
N ILE A 58 0.53 -6.53 -7.26
CA ILE A 58 1.16 -7.20 -8.41
C ILE A 58 1.17 -6.19 -9.57
N PHE A 59 2.36 -5.74 -9.96
CA PHE A 59 2.55 -4.89 -11.14
C PHE A 59 2.96 -5.75 -12.33
N LEU A 60 2.10 -5.81 -13.34
CA LEU A 60 2.36 -6.51 -14.60
C LEU A 60 2.64 -5.45 -15.66
N GLY A 61 3.90 -5.27 -16.05
CA GLY A 61 4.26 -4.37 -17.16
C GLY A 61 3.63 -4.90 -18.45
N GLY A 62 2.68 -4.15 -19.02
CA GLY A 62 1.83 -4.61 -20.14
C GLY A 62 0.48 -5.19 -19.73
N GLY A 63 0.28 -5.46 -18.43
CA GLY A 63 -0.98 -5.88 -17.84
C GLY A 63 -1.40 -7.32 -18.14
N LEU A 64 -2.26 -7.86 -17.27
CA LEU A 64 -3.13 -8.97 -17.64
C LEU A 64 -4.43 -8.36 -18.17
N SER A 65 -4.51 -8.13 -19.48
CA SER A 65 -5.76 -7.62 -20.06
C SER A 65 -6.85 -8.68 -19.96
N HIS A 66 -8.06 -8.25 -19.62
CA HIS A 66 -9.23 -9.14 -19.68
C HIS A 66 -9.43 -9.66 -21.11
N VAL A 67 -9.20 -8.81 -22.10
CA VAL A 67 -9.29 -9.19 -23.52
C VAL A 67 -8.21 -10.21 -23.86
N ASP A 68 -6.97 -10.02 -23.41
CA ASP A 68 -5.90 -10.97 -23.74
C ASP A 68 -6.11 -12.34 -23.07
N SER A 69 -6.68 -12.35 -21.86
CA SER A 69 -6.78 -13.54 -21.01
C SER A 69 -8.06 -14.34 -21.17
N PHE A 70 -9.20 -13.67 -21.37
CA PHE A 70 -10.53 -14.29 -21.28
C PHE A 70 -11.32 -14.24 -22.60
N ASP A 71 -10.79 -13.65 -23.65
CA ASP A 71 -11.40 -13.72 -24.97
C ASP A 71 -10.92 -14.96 -25.73
N TYR A 72 -11.86 -15.73 -26.29
CA TYR A 72 -11.56 -16.98 -26.98
C TYR A 72 -10.88 -16.72 -28.32
N LYS A 73 -9.62 -17.13 -28.42
CA LYS A 73 -8.80 -16.98 -29.63
C LYS A 73 -8.42 -18.36 -30.18
N PRO A 74 -9.20 -18.94 -31.12
CA PRO A 74 -8.93 -20.28 -31.65
C PRO A 74 -7.56 -20.38 -32.34
N ALA A 75 -7.04 -19.27 -32.84
CA ALA A 75 -5.68 -19.19 -33.39
C ALA A 75 -4.60 -19.56 -32.36
N LEU A 76 -4.76 -19.22 -31.08
CA LEU A 76 -3.77 -19.55 -30.05
C LEU A 76 -3.63 -21.07 -29.86
N ALA A 77 -4.73 -21.82 -30.00
CA ALA A 77 -4.68 -23.28 -29.97
C ALA A 77 -3.97 -23.84 -31.23
N LYS A 78 -4.29 -23.29 -32.41
CA LYS A 78 -3.69 -23.70 -33.70
C LYS A 78 -2.16 -23.48 -33.76
N TYR A 79 -1.67 -22.40 -33.15
CA TYR A 79 -0.26 -22.02 -33.19
C TYR A 79 0.49 -22.33 -31.88
N HIS A 80 -0.11 -23.09 -30.96
CA HIS A 80 0.56 -23.45 -29.72
C HIS A 80 1.90 -24.16 -29.95
N GLY A 81 2.94 -23.70 -29.27
CA GLY A 81 4.29 -24.24 -29.35
C GLY A 81 5.07 -23.82 -30.60
N LYS A 82 4.51 -22.94 -31.44
CA LYS A 82 5.16 -22.44 -32.67
C LYS A 82 5.71 -21.03 -32.46
N GLU A 83 6.71 -20.68 -33.24
CA GLU A 83 7.13 -19.29 -33.40
C GLU A 83 6.02 -18.47 -34.09
N ILE A 84 6.06 -17.16 -33.92
CA ILE A 84 5.09 -16.26 -34.54
C ILE A 84 5.34 -16.24 -36.06
N PRO A 85 4.33 -16.56 -36.89
CA PRO A 85 4.50 -16.52 -38.33
C PRO A 85 4.93 -15.14 -38.82
N ALA A 86 5.87 -15.09 -39.77
CA ALA A 86 6.36 -13.82 -40.35
C ALA A 86 5.25 -12.95 -40.97
N GLU A 87 4.11 -13.56 -41.29
CA GLU A 87 2.88 -12.92 -41.75
C GLU A 87 2.35 -11.84 -40.79
N PHE A 88 2.62 -11.98 -39.49
CA PHE A 88 2.15 -11.05 -38.46
C PHE A 88 3.11 -9.87 -38.21
N GLY A 89 4.20 -9.78 -38.96
CA GLY A 89 5.20 -8.71 -38.84
C GLY A 89 6.28 -8.98 -37.78
N GLU A 90 7.26 -8.08 -37.71
CA GLU A 90 8.30 -8.11 -36.68
C GLU A 90 7.76 -7.55 -35.37
N ILE A 91 8.05 -8.25 -34.27
CA ILE A 91 7.66 -7.83 -32.93
C ILE A 91 8.88 -7.25 -32.23
N ASP A 92 8.78 -5.99 -31.84
CA ASP A 92 9.79 -5.34 -31.02
C ASP A 92 9.64 -5.79 -29.57
N VAL A 93 10.58 -6.60 -29.10
CA VAL A 93 10.58 -7.11 -27.72
C VAL A 93 11.40 -6.19 -26.84
N PHE A 94 10.77 -5.67 -25.79
CA PHE A 94 11.42 -4.75 -24.85
C PHE A 94 12.62 -5.41 -24.11
N PHE A 95 12.55 -6.72 -23.84
CA PHE A 95 13.67 -7.50 -23.28
C PHE A 95 13.72 -8.92 -23.87
N GLY A 96 14.89 -9.32 -24.39
CA GLY A 96 15.20 -10.71 -24.70
C GLY A 96 14.81 -11.18 -26.10
N LYS A 97 14.53 -12.49 -26.23
CA LYS A 97 14.09 -13.13 -27.48
C LYS A 97 12.61 -13.47 -27.40
N GLN A 98 11.91 -13.38 -28.53
CA GLN A 98 10.52 -13.81 -28.65
C GLN A 98 10.36 -15.27 -28.22
N GLY A 99 9.40 -15.54 -27.33
CA GLY A 99 9.04 -16.90 -26.92
C GLY A 99 8.10 -17.59 -27.91
N LEU A 100 7.85 -18.88 -27.69
CA LEU A 100 6.86 -19.65 -28.43
C LEU A 100 5.44 -19.19 -28.07
N LEU A 101 4.53 -19.27 -29.05
CA LEU A 101 3.12 -18.99 -28.84
C LEU A 101 2.49 -19.98 -27.87
N HIS A 102 1.78 -19.46 -26.87
CA HIS A 102 1.11 -20.27 -25.87
C HIS A 102 -0.40 -20.30 -26.12
N GLN A 103 -1.02 -21.47 -25.96
CA GLN A 103 -2.48 -21.58 -25.94
C GLN A 103 -3.06 -20.92 -24.69
N SER A 104 -4.36 -20.64 -24.69
CA SER A 104 -5.02 -20.20 -23.48
C SER A 104 -4.88 -21.25 -22.37
N HIS A 105 -4.67 -20.78 -21.14
CA HIS A 105 -4.71 -21.61 -19.94
C HIS A 105 -6.14 -21.89 -19.46
N TYR A 106 -7.13 -21.18 -20.00
CA TYR A 106 -8.52 -21.33 -19.62
C TYR A 106 -9.29 -22.17 -20.64
N PRO A 107 -10.12 -23.12 -20.18
CA PRO A 107 -11.06 -23.80 -21.05
C PRO A 107 -12.17 -22.82 -21.45
N PHE A 108 -12.35 -22.62 -22.75
CA PHE A 108 -13.47 -21.86 -23.29
C PHE A 108 -14.55 -22.84 -23.77
N GLN A 109 -15.79 -22.59 -23.36
CA GLN A 109 -16.98 -23.38 -23.72
C GLN A 109 -17.80 -22.67 -24.78
#